data_AF-A0A935ZBP0-F1
#
_entry.id   AF-A0A935ZBP0-F1
#
_cell.length_a   1.000
_cell.length_b   1.000
_cell.length_c   1.000
_cell.angle_alpha   90.00
_cell.angle_beta   90.00
_cell.angle_gamma   90.00
#
_symmetry.space_group_name_H-M   'P 1'
#
loop_
_entity.id
_entity.type
_entity.pdbx_description
1 polymer ?
#
loop_
_entity_poly.entity_id
_entity_poly.type
_entity_poly.pdbx_seq_one_letter_code
_entity_poly.pdbx_strand_id
1 'polypeptide(L)'
;MVRPSPRTSVLRRVLVVAGLGASLAAVLAVGSQLASCVDDPHLRSDGASLGGGACKAGPGELPAPDCESSSNDCVPEPGCAVDEGACGSMGTCMPLRDQKASKQKDLRIRRLNITAPDALSQEFIQRTVVTLNIDLDAKKCGEVGKGLFSWLLRVDREKNELVTGGAPPPKDPLGQGFCFARYDANGIGIEPATFPIAFEGNTFKTTEKKKLNVPVFLSDDLASSIVLPLTDVVVSGVTLSDEGNCVGSFQKAGLRADCTEDPSSCPKWRTAGALGGYMTLEEADAVIIRDLGRSLCVVLSKGSPGPGGKCNRGADGKIAFKGDYCSTTKSAQGCQDSVWLAATFAASGASIFDGAGVPGCSGASTRDGGADATADATPDSGADGATDAGTD
;
A
#
# COMPACT_ATOMS: atom_id res chain seq x y z
N MET A 1 16.27 56.77 31.23
CA MET A 1 17.31 56.51 32.24
C MET A 1 17.64 55.03 32.17
N VAL A 2 18.81 54.57 31.71
CA VAL A 2 20.18 54.70 32.25
C VAL A 2 20.45 53.72 33.40
N ARG A 3 20.94 52.51 33.02
CA ARG A 3 21.99 51.66 33.66
C ARG A 3 21.85 51.20 35.14
N PRO A 4 22.65 50.20 35.61
CA PRO A 4 23.35 49.10 34.92
C PRO A 4 23.16 47.70 35.57
N SER A 5 23.81 46.68 35.01
CA SER A 5 24.07 45.36 35.65
C SER A 5 25.31 45.41 36.57
N PRO A 6 25.50 44.39 37.44
CA PRO A 6 26.83 43.82 37.69
C PRO A 6 26.93 42.35 37.24
N ARG A 7 28.16 41.80 37.31
CA ARG A 7 28.57 40.46 36.82
C ARG A 7 29.17 39.59 37.94
N THR A 8 29.03 38.27 37.81
CA THR A 8 29.92 37.20 38.33
C THR A 8 29.73 35.99 37.41
N SER A 9 30.72 35.26 36.86
CA SER A 9 32.11 34.93 37.24
C SER A 9 32.22 33.94 38.42
N VAL A 10 33.09 32.91 38.41
CA VAL A 10 34.07 32.50 37.37
C VAL A 10 33.49 31.33 36.50
N LEU A 11 34.02 30.12 36.23
CA LEU A 11 35.29 29.38 36.47
C LEU A 11 35.56 28.47 35.23
N ARG A 12 36.55 27.56 35.29
CA ARG A 12 36.87 26.53 34.28
C ARG A 12 36.97 25.14 34.93
N ARG A 13 36.78 24.08 34.15
CA ARG A 13 37.78 22.99 34.07
C ARG A 13 37.76 22.30 32.71
N VAL A 14 38.96 22.04 32.19
CA VAL A 14 39.20 21.26 30.97
C VAL A 14 39.70 19.90 31.42
N LEU A 15 39.32 18.84 30.72
CA LEU A 15 40.04 17.56 30.79
C LEU A 15 40.32 17.07 29.37
N VAL A 16 41.59 17.08 28.99
CA VAL A 16 42.10 16.37 27.81
C VAL A 16 42.81 15.14 28.31
N VAL A 17 42.47 13.97 27.78
CA VAL A 17 43.21 12.73 28.00
C VAL A 17 43.54 12.15 26.63
N ALA A 18 44.78 12.37 26.19
CA ALA A 18 45.37 11.62 25.09
C ALA A 18 46.27 10.52 25.68
N GLY A 19 46.09 9.28 25.22
CA GLY A 19 46.92 8.14 25.58
C GLY A 19 47.44 7.48 24.31
N LEU A 20 48.76 7.39 24.18
CA LEU A 20 49.45 6.84 23.00
C LEU A 20 50.46 5.78 23.43
N GLY A 21 50.52 4.69 22.65
CA GLY A 21 51.54 3.65 22.76
C GLY A 21 51.12 2.41 23.57
N ALA A 22 51.67 1.22 23.28
CA ALA A 22 52.46 0.85 22.11
C ALA A 22 52.46 -0.67 21.86
N SER A 23 52.56 -1.04 20.58
CA SER A 23 53.19 -2.25 20.03
C SER A 23 53.22 -3.55 20.86
N LEU A 24 52.48 -4.56 20.39
CA LEU A 24 52.97 -5.94 20.40
C LEU A 24 52.65 -6.60 19.05
N ALA A 25 53.65 -7.22 18.43
CA ALA A 25 53.50 -7.93 17.16
C ALA A 25 53.50 -9.45 17.42
N ALA A 26 52.51 -10.15 16.87
CA ALA A 26 52.44 -11.61 16.85
C ALA A 26 52.00 -12.08 15.47
N VAL A 27 52.83 -12.88 14.80
CA VAL A 27 52.52 -13.45 13.49
C VAL A 27 51.71 -14.73 13.68
N LEU A 28 50.46 -14.72 13.21
CA LEU A 28 49.68 -15.94 12.99
C LEU A 28 49.04 -15.86 11.60
N ALA A 29 49.36 -16.84 10.75
CA ALA A 29 48.68 -17.01 9.48
C ALA A 29 47.32 -17.67 9.72
N VAL A 30 46.24 -16.98 9.36
CA VAL A 30 44.89 -17.55 9.26
C VAL A 30 44.44 -17.34 7.81
N GLY A 31 43.93 -18.40 7.19
CA GLY A 31 43.71 -18.44 5.75
C GLY A 31 42.65 -17.45 5.26
N SER A 32 42.79 -17.04 4.00
CA SER A 32 41.78 -16.28 3.25
C SER A 32 40.52 -17.12 3.05
N GLN A 33 39.61 -17.11 4.04
CA GLN A 33 38.25 -17.57 3.83
C GLN A 33 37.55 -16.57 2.91
N LEU A 34 37.40 -16.96 1.64
CA LEU A 34 36.40 -16.36 0.77
C LEU A 34 35.04 -16.57 1.45
N ALA A 35 34.42 -15.49 1.91
CA ALA A 35 33.06 -15.50 2.41
C ALA A 35 32.10 -15.70 1.22
N SER A 36 32.04 -16.92 0.70
CA SER A 36 30.90 -17.37 -0.08
C SER A 36 29.66 -17.19 0.78
N CYS A 37 28.75 -16.32 0.36
CA CYS A 37 27.42 -16.25 0.96
C CYS A 37 26.80 -17.64 0.84
N VAL A 38 26.69 -18.36 1.95
CA VAL A 38 25.93 -19.59 2.01
C VAL A 38 24.48 -19.20 1.81
N ASP A 39 23.88 -19.62 0.69
CA ASP A 39 22.45 -19.42 0.44
C ASP A 39 21.67 -19.95 1.65
N ASP A 40 20.89 -19.07 2.29
CA ASP A 40 20.06 -19.44 3.42
C ASP A 40 18.97 -20.41 2.94
N PRO A 41 18.98 -21.68 3.39
CA PRO A 41 18.04 -22.70 2.90
C PRO A 41 16.58 -22.40 3.29
N HIS A 42 16.33 -21.42 4.17
CA HIS A 42 14.99 -20.98 4.52
C HIS A 42 14.37 -19.99 3.51
N LEU A 43 15.13 -19.42 2.58
CA LEU A 43 14.62 -18.42 1.63
C LEU A 43 13.93 -18.99 0.37
N ARG A 44 14.09 -20.28 0.09
CA ARG A 44 13.37 -20.99 -0.99
C ARG A 44 13.02 -22.42 -0.60
N SER A 45 11.96 -22.57 0.19
CA SER A 45 11.15 -23.79 0.10
C SER A 45 10.30 -23.69 -1.18
N ASP A 46 10.39 -24.68 -2.07
CA ASP A 46 9.52 -24.76 -3.24
C ASP A 46 8.08 -25.00 -2.78
N GLY A 47 7.29 -23.91 -2.76
CA GLY A 47 5.96 -23.90 -2.16
C GLY A 47 5.03 -24.90 -2.83
N ALA A 48 4.63 -25.94 -2.08
CA ALA A 48 3.67 -26.92 -2.56
C ALA A 48 2.33 -26.23 -2.82
N SER A 49 1.91 -26.20 -4.09
CA SER A 49 0.65 -25.57 -4.51
C SER A 49 -0.52 -26.14 -3.71
N LEU A 50 -1.09 -25.35 -2.80
CA LEU A 50 -2.29 -25.74 -2.07
C LEU A 50 -3.43 -26.01 -3.06
N GLY A 51 -4.17 -27.09 -2.81
CA GLY A 51 -5.16 -27.66 -3.74
C GLY A 51 -6.47 -26.90 -3.89
N GLY A 52 -6.52 -25.63 -3.47
CA GLY A 52 -7.61 -24.73 -3.81
C GLY A 52 -7.61 -24.41 -5.30
N GLY A 53 -8.80 -24.18 -5.88
CA GLY A 53 -8.95 -23.89 -7.31
C GLY A 53 -8.32 -22.55 -7.67
N ALA A 54 -7.01 -22.56 -7.98
CA ALA A 54 -6.16 -21.37 -7.97
C ALA A 54 -6.79 -20.17 -8.72
N CYS A 55 -7.16 -19.15 -7.95
CA CYS A 55 -7.78 -17.96 -8.51
C CYS A 55 -6.79 -17.19 -9.39
N LYS A 56 -7.12 -17.04 -10.67
CA LYS A 56 -6.26 -16.45 -11.69
C LYS A 56 -7.04 -15.47 -12.55
N ALA A 57 -6.31 -14.49 -13.10
CA ALA A 57 -6.80 -13.56 -14.10
C ALA A 57 -5.72 -13.40 -15.18
N GLY A 58 -6.10 -13.26 -16.45
CA GLY A 58 -5.17 -12.92 -17.52
C GLY A 58 -4.68 -11.47 -17.46
N PRO A 59 -3.66 -11.10 -18.24
CA PRO A 59 -3.16 -9.73 -18.28
C PRO A 59 -4.21 -8.78 -18.84
N GLY A 60 -4.62 -7.78 -18.05
CA GLY A 60 -5.72 -6.86 -18.37
C GLY A 60 -7.11 -7.33 -17.91
N GLU A 61 -7.23 -8.51 -17.31
CA GLU A 61 -8.49 -9.08 -16.83
C GLU A 61 -8.65 -8.89 -15.31
N LEU A 62 -9.89 -8.87 -14.82
CA LEU A 62 -10.18 -8.97 -13.40
C LEU A 62 -10.62 -10.40 -13.07
N PRO A 63 -10.20 -10.97 -11.92
CA PRO A 63 -10.79 -12.21 -11.41
C PRO A 63 -12.28 -12.01 -11.11
N ALA A 64 -13.04 -13.10 -11.02
CA ALA A 64 -14.41 -13.03 -10.51
C ALA A 64 -14.40 -12.50 -9.05
N PRO A 65 -15.35 -11.66 -8.62
CA PRO A 65 -15.24 -10.92 -7.35
C PRO A 65 -15.13 -11.78 -6.09
N ASP A 66 -15.60 -13.03 -6.15
CA ASP A 66 -15.67 -14.03 -5.07
C ASP A 66 -14.71 -15.22 -5.28
N CYS A 67 -13.70 -15.02 -6.12
CA CYS A 67 -12.67 -15.99 -6.51
C CYS A 67 -11.51 -16.02 -5.51
N GLU A 68 -11.23 -17.19 -4.94
CA GLU A 68 -10.32 -17.37 -3.80
C GLU A 68 -9.46 -18.61 -3.93
N SER A 69 -8.27 -18.59 -3.33
CA SER A 69 -7.24 -19.62 -3.47
C SER A 69 -7.38 -20.81 -2.49
N SER A 70 -8.55 -20.97 -1.85
CA SER A 70 -8.87 -22.10 -0.95
C SER A 70 -9.69 -23.19 -1.68
N SER A 71 -9.96 -24.32 -1.03
CA SER A 71 -10.96 -25.28 -1.53
C SER A 71 -12.39 -24.74 -1.46
N ASN A 72 -12.66 -23.80 -0.53
CA ASN A 72 -13.98 -23.21 -0.24
C ASN A 72 -14.99 -24.25 0.30
N ASP A 73 -14.53 -25.15 1.18
CA ASP A 73 -15.34 -26.26 1.71
C ASP A 73 -16.51 -25.81 2.61
N CYS A 74 -16.55 -24.54 3.01
CA CYS A 74 -17.54 -23.97 3.93
C CYS A 74 -18.72 -23.33 3.20
N VAL A 75 -19.94 -23.60 3.68
CA VAL A 75 -21.15 -22.90 3.26
C VAL A 75 -20.99 -21.39 3.52
N PRO A 76 -21.18 -20.51 2.50
CA PRO A 76 -21.06 -19.08 2.71
C PRO A 76 -22.15 -18.51 3.63
N GLU A 77 -21.73 -17.83 4.70
CA GLU A 77 -22.62 -17.06 5.56
C GLU A 77 -22.77 -15.63 4.99
N PRO A 78 -23.98 -15.03 4.94
CA PRO A 78 -24.19 -13.69 4.40
C PRO A 78 -23.90 -12.59 5.43
N GLY A 79 -23.26 -11.50 4.99
CA GLY A 79 -22.93 -10.37 5.86
C GLY A 79 -21.71 -10.61 6.74
N CYS A 80 -21.58 -9.83 7.82
CA CYS A 80 -20.36 -9.79 8.63
C CYS A 80 -20.63 -9.75 10.13
N ALA A 81 -21.58 -10.58 10.57
CA ALA A 81 -21.71 -10.95 11.98
C ALA A 81 -20.50 -11.81 12.38
N VAL A 82 -19.96 -11.57 13.58
CA VAL A 82 -18.90 -12.38 14.18
C VAL A 82 -19.49 -13.17 15.35
N ASP A 83 -18.95 -14.37 15.61
CA ASP A 83 -19.26 -15.07 16.86
C ASP A 83 -18.64 -14.32 18.03
N GLU A 84 -19.41 -13.47 18.70
CA GLU A 84 -18.93 -12.70 19.85
C GLU A 84 -18.50 -13.58 21.05
N GLY A 85 -18.99 -14.83 21.11
CA GLY A 85 -18.64 -15.80 22.16
C GLY A 85 -17.31 -16.53 21.92
N ALA A 86 -16.91 -16.68 20.65
CA ALA A 86 -15.63 -17.29 20.28
C ALA A 86 -14.55 -16.25 19.93
N CYS A 87 -14.90 -15.27 19.09
CA CYS A 87 -13.96 -14.39 18.37
C CYS A 87 -14.04 -12.91 18.78
N GLY A 88 -14.61 -12.65 19.96
CA GLY A 88 -14.70 -11.31 20.55
C GLY A 88 -15.80 -10.42 19.97
N SER A 89 -16.23 -9.43 20.76
CA SER A 89 -17.41 -8.62 20.44
C SER A 89 -17.20 -7.68 19.24
N MET A 90 -18.28 -7.29 18.57
CA MET A 90 -18.24 -6.39 17.42
C MET A 90 -17.54 -5.07 17.76
N GLY A 91 -17.87 -4.48 18.91
CA GLY A 91 -17.25 -3.25 19.43
C GLY A 91 -15.78 -3.37 19.86
N THR A 92 -15.20 -4.57 19.85
CA THR A 92 -13.77 -4.81 20.13
C THR A 92 -13.00 -5.42 18.96
N CYS A 93 -13.69 -5.92 17.94
CA CYS A 93 -13.12 -6.80 16.92
C CYS A 93 -13.58 -6.47 15.50
N MET A 94 -14.88 -6.63 15.19
CA MET A 94 -15.40 -6.62 13.83
C MET A 94 -16.95 -6.50 13.77
N PRO A 95 -17.55 -5.61 12.95
CA PRO A 95 -16.94 -4.49 12.23
C PRO A 95 -16.56 -3.36 13.18
N LEU A 96 -15.56 -2.56 12.80
CA LEU A 96 -15.05 -1.47 13.64
C LEU A 96 -16.02 -0.28 13.75
N ARG A 97 -17.13 -0.33 13.02
CA ARG A 97 -18.20 0.67 12.98
C ARG A 97 -19.46 0.06 12.33
N ASP A 98 -20.62 0.18 12.96
CA ASP A 98 -21.90 0.04 12.26
C ASP A 98 -22.16 1.30 11.42
N GLN A 99 -22.57 1.08 10.18
CA GLN A 99 -22.79 2.08 9.15
C GLN A 99 -24.20 2.02 8.57
N LYS A 100 -25.11 1.20 9.11
CA LYS A 100 -26.48 1.01 8.61
C LYS A 100 -27.20 2.34 8.33
N ALA A 101 -27.14 3.28 9.27
CA ALA A 101 -27.71 4.62 9.15
C ALA A 101 -26.87 5.62 8.32
N SER A 102 -25.63 5.28 7.97
CA SER A 102 -24.74 6.16 7.20
C SER A 102 -24.93 5.99 5.70
N LYS A 103 -25.05 7.12 4.99
CA LYS A 103 -25.11 7.21 3.52
C LYS A 103 -23.74 6.94 2.87
N GLN A 104 -22.68 7.31 3.57
CA GLN A 104 -21.28 7.02 3.23
C GLN A 104 -20.84 5.75 3.95
N LYS A 105 -20.31 4.76 3.24
CA LYS A 105 -19.77 3.52 3.83
C LYS A 105 -18.24 3.60 3.82
N ASP A 106 -17.68 3.83 5.00
CA ASP A 106 -16.24 3.85 5.28
C ASP A 106 -15.78 2.42 5.61
N LEU A 107 -14.86 1.87 4.82
CA LEU A 107 -14.45 0.47 4.87
C LEU A 107 -12.93 0.35 4.85
N ARG A 108 -12.41 -0.70 5.50
CA ARG A 108 -11.01 -1.13 5.38
C ARG A 108 -10.97 -2.53 4.77
N ILE A 109 -10.05 -2.77 3.84
CA ILE A 109 -9.79 -4.11 3.30
C ILE A 109 -9.36 -5.07 4.44
N ARG A 110 -9.96 -6.26 4.46
CA ARG A 110 -9.69 -7.37 5.40
C ARG A 110 -9.13 -8.62 4.72
N ARG A 111 -9.30 -8.74 3.40
CA ARG A 111 -8.64 -9.74 2.57
C ARG A 111 -8.29 -9.10 1.23
N LEU A 112 -7.08 -9.31 0.75
CA LEU A 112 -6.66 -9.03 -0.61
C LEU A 112 -5.97 -10.30 -1.12
N ASN A 113 -6.54 -10.96 -2.11
CA ASN A 113 -5.99 -12.17 -2.73
C ASN A 113 -5.46 -11.78 -4.11
N ILE A 114 -4.13 -11.67 -4.26
CA ILE A 114 -3.49 -11.27 -5.52
C ILE A 114 -3.52 -12.46 -6.47
N THR A 115 -4.13 -12.27 -7.65
CA THR A 115 -4.32 -13.30 -8.68
C THR A 115 -3.36 -13.13 -9.86
N ALA A 116 -2.85 -11.92 -10.07
CA ALA A 116 -1.82 -11.58 -11.04
C ALA A 116 -0.96 -10.40 -10.52
N PRO A 117 0.34 -10.31 -10.89
CA PRO A 117 1.10 -11.28 -11.68
C PRO A 117 1.63 -12.45 -10.82
N ASP A 118 2.07 -13.53 -11.48
CA ASP A 118 2.68 -14.74 -10.88
C ASP A 118 3.92 -14.48 -9.99
N ALA A 119 4.41 -13.24 -9.90
CA ALA A 119 5.42 -12.82 -8.93
C ALA A 119 4.84 -12.49 -7.55
N LEU A 120 3.64 -11.92 -7.50
CA LEU A 120 3.01 -11.41 -6.27
C LEU A 120 1.90 -12.33 -5.72
N SER A 121 1.30 -13.17 -6.56
CA SER A 121 0.33 -14.21 -6.16
C SER A 121 0.97 -15.44 -5.48
N GLN A 122 2.30 -15.49 -5.36
CA GLN A 122 3.00 -16.59 -4.69
C GLN A 122 2.64 -16.67 -3.21
N GLU A 123 2.43 -17.88 -2.69
CA GLU A 123 1.99 -18.13 -1.30
C GLU A 123 2.84 -17.40 -0.25
N PHE A 124 4.16 -17.36 -0.39
CA PHE A 124 5.03 -16.64 0.55
C PHE A 124 4.74 -15.13 0.59
N ILE A 125 4.51 -14.50 -0.57
CA ILE A 125 4.18 -13.06 -0.66
C ILE A 125 2.75 -12.84 -0.16
N GLN A 126 1.80 -13.65 -0.61
CA GLN A 126 0.40 -13.57 -0.23
C GLN A 126 0.21 -13.77 1.28
N ARG A 127 0.92 -14.69 1.94
CA ARG A 127 0.89 -14.86 3.40
C ARG A 127 1.66 -13.75 4.11
N THR A 128 2.96 -13.61 3.83
CA THR A 128 3.91 -12.85 4.67
C THR A 128 3.89 -11.34 4.42
N VAL A 129 3.62 -10.91 3.19
CA VAL A 129 3.65 -9.50 2.78
C VAL A 129 2.24 -8.91 2.67
N VAL A 130 1.27 -9.69 2.19
CA VAL A 130 -0.12 -9.23 2.00
C VAL A 130 -0.97 -9.54 3.24
N THR A 131 -1.37 -10.79 3.46
CA THR A 131 -2.32 -11.17 4.53
C THR A 131 -1.83 -10.77 5.92
N LEU A 132 -0.59 -11.09 6.30
CA LEU A 132 -0.04 -10.77 7.63
C LEU A 132 0.01 -9.26 7.94
N ASN A 133 0.07 -8.40 6.92
CA ASN A 133 0.05 -6.95 7.12
C ASN A 133 -1.37 -6.36 7.01
N ILE A 134 -2.30 -7.03 6.32
CA ILE A 134 -3.72 -6.66 6.28
C ILE A 134 -4.43 -7.04 7.58
N ASP A 135 -4.19 -8.23 8.12
CA ASP A 135 -4.66 -8.63 9.44
C ASP A 135 -4.05 -7.72 10.53
N LEU A 136 -4.81 -7.43 11.57
CA LEU A 136 -4.38 -6.58 12.70
C LEU A 136 -3.60 -7.39 13.75
N ASP A 137 -2.82 -6.74 14.61
CA ASP A 137 -2.39 -7.36 15.88
C ASP A 137 -3.51 -7.19 16.92
N ALA A 138 -4.55 -8.01 16.80
CA ALA A 138 -5.72 -7.98 17.66
C ALA A 138 -6.09 -9.41 18.08
N LYS A 139 -5.16 -10.08 18.76
CA LYS A 139 -5.22 -11.53 19.09
C LYS A 139 -6.49 -11.99 19.81
N LYS A 140 -7.23 -11.09 20.47
CA LYS A 140 -8.55 -11.34 21.06
C LYS A 140 -9.68 -11.54 20.04
N CYS A 141 -9.38 -11.34 18.75
CA CYS A 141 -10.31 -11.25 17.64
C CYS A 141 -10.00 -12.24 16.50
N GLY A 142 -9.11 -13.23 16.70
CA GLY A 142 -8.61 -14.08 15.61
C GLY A 142 -7.66 -13.36 14.64
N GLU A 143 -7.12 -12.22 15.04
CA GLU A 143 -6.26 -11.35 14.23
C GLU A 143 -4.83 -11.41 14.77
N VAL A 144 -3.93 -12.02 14.00
CA VAL A 144 -2.54 -12.31 14.38
C VAL A 144 -1.51 -11.63 13.46
N GLY A 145 -1.96 -10.61 12.73
CA GLY A 145 -1.16 -9.83 11.79
C GLY A 145 -0.43 -8.67 12.46
N LYS A 146 -0.11 -7.65 11.64
CA LYS A 146 0.64 -6.44 12.05
C LYS A 146 -0.09 -5.12 11.76
N GLY A 147 -1.16 -5.14 10.97
CA GLY A 147 -1.94 -3.95 10.56
C GLY A 147 -1.23 -2.99 9.59
N LEU A 148 0.01 -3.28 9.19
CA LEU A 148 0.89 -2.40 8.41
C LEU A 148 0.46 -2.17 6.95
N PHE A 149 -0.51 -2.92 6.44
CA PHE A 149 -1.12 -2.68 5.13
C PHE A 149 -2.61 -2.40 5.33
N SER A 150 -2.95 -1.11 5.39
CA SER A 150 -4.33 -0.65 5.51
C SER A 150 -4.74 0.07 4.22
N TRP A 151 -5.60 -0.56 3.42
CA TRP A 151 -6.25 0.06 2.25
C TRP A 151 -7.69 0.40 2.62
N LEU A 152 -8.06 1.66 2.45
CA LEU A 152 -9.36 2.23 2.77
C LEU A 152 -10.22 2.44 1.51
N LEU A 153 -11.53 2.27 1.68
CA LEU A 153 -12.57 2.53 0.69
C LEU A 153 -13.64 3.40 1.35
N ARG A 154 -14.03 4.51 0.74
CA ARG A 154 -15.11 5.39 1.19
C ARG A 154 -16.11 5.51 0.05
N VAL A 155 -17.24 4.83 0.21
CA VAL A 155 -18.29 4.69 -0.82
C VAL A 155 -19.42 5.65 -0.50
N ASP A 156 -19.65 6.64 -1.36
CA ASP A 156 -20.76 7.59 -1.26
C ASP A 156 -21.85 7.24 -2.28
N ARG A 157 -22.99 6.72 -1.78
CA ARG A 157 -24.14 6.34 -2.61
C ARG A 157 -24.95 7.54 -3.12
N GLU A 158 -24.79 8.74 -2.57
CA GLU A 158 -25.51 9.94 -3.04
C GLU A 158 -24.75 10.66 -4.14
N LYS A 159 -23.42 10.75 -4.02
CA LYS A 159 -22.54 11.31 -5.07
C LYS A 159 -22.22 10.30 -6.19
N ASN A 160 -22.41 9.01 -5.94
CA ASN A 160 -21.90 7.91 -6.78
C ASN A 160 -20.37 7.98 -6.91
N GLU A 161 -19.68 8.09 -5.77
CA GLU A 161 -18.22 8.17 -5.69
C GLU A 161 -17.61 7.06 -4.81
N LEU A 162 -16.42 6.60 -5.20
CA LEU A 162 -15.49 5.85 -4.37
C LEU A 162 -14.23 6.69 -4.16
N VAL A 163 -13.95 7.08 -2.92
CA VAL A 163 -12.62 7.56 -2.52
C VAL A 163 -11.83 6.35 -2.00
N THR A 164 -10.64 6.08 -2.56
CA THR A 164 -9.85 4.89 -2.20
C THR A 164 -8.36 5.19 -2.17
N GLY A 165 -7.63 4.49 -1.29
CA GLY A 165 -6.19 4.64 -1.10
C GLY A 165 -5.66 3.98 0.17
N GLY A 166 -4.35 4.00 0.35
CA GLY A 166 -3.72 3.49 1.58
C GLY A 166 -3.92 4.40 2.79
N ALA A 167 -3.54 3.89 3.96
CA ALA A 167 -3.51 4.56 5.25
C ALA A 167 -2.27 4.14 6.04
N PRO A 168 -1.61 5.05 6.78
CA PRO A 168 -0.54 4.67 7.70
C PRO A 168 -1.04 3.75 8.81
N PRO A 169 -0.18 2.95 9.45
CA PRO A 169 -0.58 2.07 10.54
C PRO A 169 -1.08 2.89 11.74
N PRO A 170 -2.35 2.75 12.18
CA PRO A 170 -2.86 3.51 13.32
C PRO A 170 -2.35 2.91 14.64
N LYS A 171 -2.17 3.78 15.65
CA LYS A 171 -1.81 3.34 17.01
C LYS A 171 -2.98 2.67 17.75
N ASP A 172 -4.21 3.00 17.35
CA ASP A 172 -5.44 2.38 17.82
C ASP A 172 -6.43 2.22 16.65
N PRO A 173 -6.37 1.11 15.89
CA PRO A 173 -7.30 0.86 14.78
C PRO A 173 -8.76 0.73 15.21
N LEU A 174 -9.04 0.52 16.51
CA LEU A 174 -10.37 0.24 17.03
C LEU A 174 -11.05 1.53 17.52
N GLY A 175 -10.37 2.30 18.37
CA GLY A 175 -10.90 3.54 18.96
C GLY A 175 -10.61 4.80 18.14
N GLN A 176 -9.42 4.93 17.54
CA GLN A 176 -9.09 6.07 16.67
C GLN A 176 -9.53 5.83 15.22
N GLY A 177 -9.40 4.59 14.73
CA GLY A 177 -9.64 4.26 13.33
C GLY A 177 -8.51 4.71 12.41
N PHE A 178 -8.85 5.11 11.19
CA PHE A 178 -7.89 5.29 10.09
C PHE A 178 -8.08 6.65 9.38
N CYS A 179 -7.07 7.07 8.63
CA CYS A 179 -7.13 8.24 7.76
C CYS A 179 -6.39 7.94 6.45
N PHE A 180 -6.82 8.56 5.35
CA PHE A 180 -6.16 8.37 4.05
C PHE A 180 -4.75 8.96 4.07
N ALA A 181 -3.79 8.19 3.54
CA ALA A 181 -2.40 8.60 3.44
C ALA A 181 -2.23 9.81 2.50
N ARG A 182 -1.45 10.80 2.94
CA ARG A 182 -1.03 12.00 2.17
C ARG A 182 0.41 12.37 2.53
N TYR A 183 1.38 11.93 1.71
CA TYR A 183 2.80 12.27 1.84
C TYR A 183 3.57 11.96 0.54
N ASP A 184 4.83 12.38 0.44
CA ASP A 184 5.74 11.95 -0.63
C ASP A 184 6.63 10.79 -0.17
N ALA A 185 6.72 9.74 -0.98
CA ALA A 185 7.60 8.60 -0.75
C ALA A 185 8.69 8.51 -1.84
N ASN A 186 9.79 9.24 -1.63
CA ASN A 186 10.97 9.25 -2.51
C ASN A 186 10.68 9.80 -3.93
N GLY A 187 9.87 10.86 -4.02
CA GLY A 187 9.40 11.46 -5.27
C GLY A 187 8.09 10.88 -5.82
N ILE A 188 7.50 9.90 -5.11
CA ILE A 188 6.19 9.33 -5.44
C ILE A 188 5.16 9.87 -4.45
N GLY A 189 4.36 10.84 -4.90
CA GLY A 189 3.23 11.37 -4.13
C GLY A 189 2.18 10.29 -3.86
N ILE A 190 1.84 10.09 -2.60
CA ILE A 190 0.78 9.19 -2.12
C ILE A 190 -0.40 10.06 -1.69
N GLU A 191 -1.56 9.79 -2.27
CA GLU A 191 -2.84 10.44 -1.95
C GLU A 191 -4.01 9.51 -2.34
N PRO A 192 -5.20 9.65 -1.73
CA PRO A 192 -6.38 8.90 -2.15
C PRO A 192 -6.95 9.44 -3.46
N ALA A 193 -7.38 8.56 -4.36
CA ALA A 193 -8.04 8.93 -5.60
C ALA A 193 -9.57 8.80 -5.49
N THR A 194 -10.30 9.72 -6.13
CA THR A 194 -11.77 9.73 -6.19
C THR A 194 -12.23 9.25 -7.56
N PHE A 195 -12.95 8.14 -7.60
CA PHE A 195 -13.50 7.51 -8.80
C PHE A 195 -15.02 7.67 -8.82
N PRO A 196 -15.64 8.09 -9.93
CA PRO A 196 -17.07 7.87 -10.12
C PRO A 196 -17.35 6.36 -10.23
N ILE A 197 -18.48 5.95 -9.66
CA ILE A 197 -18.95 4.55 -9.66
C ILE A 197 -20.38 4.48 -10.20
N ALA A 198 -20.78 3.29 -10.66
CA ALA A 198 -22.16 2.98 -11.01
C ALA A 198 -22.66 1.80 -10.16
N PHE A 199 -23.85 1.93 -9.59
CA PHE A 199 -24.52 0.91 -8.79
C PHE A 199 -25.50 0.07 -9.61
N GLU A 200 -25.54 -1.22 -9.27
CA GLU A 200 -26.57 -2.18 -9.66
C GLU A 200 -27.06 -2.85 -8.37
N GLY A 201 -28.10 -2.25 -7.76
CA GLY A 201 -28.58 -2.63 -6.42
C GLY A 201 -27.55 -2.38 -5.31
N ASN A 202 -26.93 -3.46 -4.83
CA ASN A 202 -25.87 -3.42 -3.81
C ASN A 202 -24.46 -3.64 -4.38
N THR A 203 -24.34 -3.97 -5.67
CA THR A 203 -23.06 -4.14 -6.35
C THR A 203 -22.65 -2.86 -7.07
N PHE A 204 -21.36 -2.54 -7.12
CA PHE A 204 -20.86 -1.39 -7.89
C PHE A 204 -19.53 -1.64 -8.63
N LYS A 205 -19.24 -0.75 -9.57
CA LYS A 205 -17.99 -0.68 -10.34
C LYS A 205 -17.58 0.76 -10.65
N THR A 206 -16.30 1.04 -10.84
CA THR A 206 -15.79 2.34 -11.30
C THR A 206 -16.09 2.55 -12.78
N THR A 207 -16.54 3.75 -13.15
CA THR A 207 -16.83 4.12 -14.54
C THR A 207 -15.65 4.79 -15.25
N GLU A 208 -14.73 5.38 -14.49
CA GLU A 208 -13.45 5.92 -14.97
C GLU A 208 -12.27 5.07 -14.47
N LYS A 209 -11.12 5.19 -15.16
CA LYS A 209 -9.83 4.65 -14.70
C LYS A 209 -8.94 5.79 -14.20
N LYS A 210 -8.21 5.60 -13.10
CA LYS A 210 -7.30 6.61 -12.54
C LYS A 210 -6.02 5.96 -12.01
N LYS A 211 -4.98 6.76 -11.78
CA LYS A 211 -3.76 6.31 -11.09
C LYS A 211 -3.97 6.34 -9.57
N LEU A 212 -3.40 5.38 -8.86
CA LEU A 212 -3.41 5.29 -7.41
C LEU A 212 -2.07 4.72 -6.91
N ASN A 213 -1.39 5.46 -6.04
CA ASN A 213 -0.14 5.04 -5.41
C ASN A 213 -0.45 4.53 -3.99
N VAL A 214 -0.46 3.21 -3.78
CA VAL A 214 -0.85 2.60 -2.49
C VAL A 214 0.40 2.23 -1.67
N PRO A 215 0.60 2.78 -0.46
CA PRO A 215 1.67 2.35 0.43
C PRO A 215 1.36 1.02 1.13
N VAL A 216 2.38 0.18 1.23
CA VAL A 216 2.48 -1.01 2.09
C VAL A 216 3.63 -0.75 3.05
N PHE A 217 3.36 -0.61 4.35
CA PHE A 217 4.39 -0.27 5.33
C PHE A 217 5.09 -1.52 5.85
N LEU A 218 6.37 -1.39 6.22
CA LEU A 218 7.19 -2.48 6.79
C LEU A 218 7.42 -2.28 8.31
N SER A 219 7.18 -1.06 8.79
CA SER A 219 7.16 -0.66 10.22
C SER A 219 6.14 0.47 10.41
N ASP A 220 6.11 1.10 11.59
CA ASP A 220 5.34 2.32 11.87
C ASP A 220 5.97 3.60 11.30
N ASP A 221 7.21 3.54 10.78
CA ASP A 221 7.84 4.64 10.05
C ASP A 221 7.28 4.79 8.62
N LEU A 222 6.86 6.01 8.27
CA LEU A 222 6.41 6.36 6.92
C LEU A 222 7.50 6.14 5.87
N ALA A 223 8.77 6.32 6.21
CA ALA A 223 9.89 6.10 5.29
C ALA A 223 10.17 4.61 5.03
N SER A 224 9.46 3.69 5.69
CA SER A 224 9.50 2.24 5.43
C SER A 224 8.54 1.76 4.34
N SER A 225 7.69 2.64 3.78
CA SER A 225 6.66 2.24 2.83
C SER A 225 7.22 1.76 1.47
N ILE A 226 6.85 0.56 1.05
CA ILE A 226 6.85 0.17 -0.36
C ILE A 226 5.64 0.83 -1.02
N VAL A 227 5.80 1.45 -2.18
CA VAL A 227 4.67 2.00 -2.96
C VAL A 227 4.27 1.02 -4.05
N LEU A 228 2.96 0.81 -4.24
CA LEU A 228 2.39 0.11 -5.38
C LEU A 228 1.81 1.17 -6.36
N PRO A 229 2.54 1.52 -7.44
CA PRO A 229 2.14 2.59 -8.37
C PRO A 229 1.18 2.05 -9.45
N LEU A 230 -0.10 1.89 -9.10
CA LEU A 230 -1.11 1.32 -10.00
C LEU A 230 -1.68 2.39 -10.94
N THR A 231 -1.55 2.19 -12.25
CA THR A 231 -2.09 3.04 -13.30
C THR A 231 -3.30 2.36 -13.99
N ASP A 232 -4.23 3.17 -14.49
CA ASP A 232 -5.52 2.73 -15.05
C ASP A 232 -6.32 1.78 -14.14
N VAL A 233 -6.36 2.09 -12.84
CA VAL A 233 -7.07 1.28 -11.84
C VAL A 233 -8.55 1.18 -12.17
N VAL A 234 -9.07 -0.05 -12.11
CA VAL A 234 -10.49 -0.40 -12.18
C VAL A 234 -10.86 -1.17 -10.92
N VAL A 235 -12.03 -0.88 -10.36
CA VAL A 235 -12.65 -1.63 -9.27
C VAL A 235 -14.04 -2.09 -9.74
N SER A 236 -14.38 -3.37 -9.59
CA SER A 236 -15.58 -3.96 -10.20
C SER A 236 -16.21 -5.08 -9.35
N GLY A 237 -17.51 -5.32 -9.57
CA GLY A 237 -18.27 -6.38 -8.92
C GLY A 237 -18.37 -6.25 -7.39
N VAL A 238 -18.12 -5.06 -6.84
CA VAL A 238 -18.00 -4.84 -5.40
C VAL A 238 -19.37 -4.87 -4.77
N THR A 239 -19.69 -5.97 -4.09
CA THR A 239 -21.02 -6.21 -3.52
C THR A 239 -21.03 -5.89 -2.04
N LEU A 240 -21.79 -4.86 -1.68
CA LEU A 240 -22.05 -4.49 -0.29
C LEU A 240 -23.10 -5.41 0.33
N SER A 241 -22.88 -5.78 1.58
CA SER A 241 -23.95 -6.23 2.49
C SER A 241 -25.08 -5.19 2.59
N ASP A 242 -26.30 -5.62 2.93
CA ASP A 242 -27.49 -4.75 2.97
C ASP A 242 -27.35 -3.54 3.91
N GLU A 243 -26.63 -3.70 5.02
CA GLU A 243 -26.33 -2.61 5.97
C GLU A 243 -25.16 -1.73 5.50
N GLY A 244 -24.40 -2.16 4.50
CA GLY A 244 -23.14 -1.56 4.07
C GLY A 244 -22.00 -1.71 5.08
N ASN A 245 -22.10 -2.71 5.96
CA ASN A 245 -21.12 -3.00 7.01
C ASN A 245 -19.91 -3.81 6.52
N CYS A 246 -19.98 -4.34 5.29
CA CYS A 246 -18.87 -4.99 4.60
C CYS A 246 -19.09 -5.20 3.09
N VAL A 247 -17.99 -5.46 2.39
CA VAL A 247 -17.89 -6.09 1.06
C VAL A 247 -17.46 -7.54 1.27
N GLY A 248 -18.17 -8.48 0.66
CA GLY A 248 -17.97 -9.92 0.92
C GLY A 248 -18.67 -10.36 2.20
N SER A 249 -18.14 -11.41 2.84
CA SER A 249 -18.68 -11.90 4.11
C SER A 249 -17.60 -12.37 5.09
N PHE A 250 -17.97 -12.39 6.37
CA PHE A 250 -17.20 -13.05 7.42
C PHE A 250 -17.63 -14.51 7.53
N GLN A 251 -16.67 -15.42 7.49
CA GLN A 251 -16.92 -16.85 7.34
C GLN A 251 -16.61 -17.58 8.65
N LYS A 252 -17.58 -17.58 9.57
CA LYS A 252 -17.43 -18.24 10.89
C LYS A 252 -16.99 -19.71 10.76
N ALA A 253 -17.55 -20.44 9.79
CA ALA A 253 -17.21 -21.84 9.55
C ALA A 253 -15.73 -22.09 9.17
N GLY A 254 -15.00 -21.07 8.70
CA GLY A 254 -13.55 -21.17 8.40
C GLY A 254 -12.64 -20.91 9.60
N LEU A 255 -13.20 -20.70 10.78
CA LEU A 255 -12.46 -20.38 12.00
C LEU A 255 -12.28 -21.58 12.91
N ARG A 256 -11.07 -21.67 13.47
CA ARG A 256 -10.70 -22.63 14.50
C ARG A 256 -11.19 -22.13 15.87
N ALA A 257 -11.11 -22.97 16.91
CA ALA A 257 -11.56 -22.61 18.26
C ALA A 257 -10.74 -21.50 18.95
N ASP A 258 -9.61 -21.10 18.36
CA ASP A 258 -8.79 -19.94 18.73
C ASP A 258 -9.03 -18.72 17.80
N CYS A 259 -10.04 -18.82 16.93
CA CYS A 259 -10.42 -17.89 15.87
C CYS A 259 -9.35 -17.56 14.83
N THR A 260 -8.28 -18.37 14.73
CA THR A 260 -7.41 -18.35 13.55
C THR A 260 -8.10 -19.03 12.36
N GLU A 261 -7.82 -18.56 11.14
CA GLU A 261 -8.31 -19.24 9.92
C GLU A 261 -7.47 -20.48 9.61
N ASP A 262 -8.09 -21.48 8.97
CA ASP A 262 -7.36 -22.41 8.13
C ASP A 262 -7.41 -21.92 6.67
N PRO A 263 -6.33 -21.29 6.16
CA PRO A 263 -6.33 -20.69 4.83
C PRO A 263 -6.36 -21.73 3.69
N SER A 264 -6.24 -23.03 4.00
CA SER A 264 -6.31 -24.10 2.99
C SER A 264 -7.75 -24.53 2.70
N SER A 265 -8.61 -24.59 3.71
CA SER A 265 -10.01 -25.02 3.60
C SER A 265 -10.99 -23.88 3.36
N CYS A 266 -10.98 -22.85 4.23
CA CYS A 266 -11.94 -21.76 4.21
C CYS A 266 -11.33 -20.46 4.79
N PRO A 267 -11.23 -19.37 4.02
CA PRO A 267 -10.72 -18.10 4.54
C PRO A 267 -11.73 -17.47 5.52
N LYS A 268 -11.23 -16.77 6.55
CA LYS A 268 -12.02 -15.96 7.51
C LYS A 268 -12.88 -14.90 6.84
N TRP A 269 -12.44 -14.43 5.67
CA TRP A 269 -13.05 -13.38 4.87
C TRP A 269 -13.25 -13.87 3.45
N ARG A 270 -14.51 -14.04 3.02
CA ARG A 270 -14.84 -14.30 1.62
C ARG A 270 -14.89 -12.98 0.86
N THR A 271 -14.13 -12.89 -0.24
CA THR A 271 -14.13 -11.75 -1.15
C THR A 271 -15.46 -11.59 -1.90
N ALA A 272 -15.82 -10.35 -2.24
CA ALA A 272 -16.90 -10.04 -3.19
C ALA A 272 -16.65 -8.67 -3.85
N GLY A 273 -15.43 -8.49 -4.34
CA GLY A 273 -14.98 -7.29 -5.06
C GLY A 273 -13.68 -7.60 -5.78
N ALA A 274 -13.51 -7.10 -7.00
CA ALA A 274 -12.28 -7.24 -7.77
C ALA A 274 -11.65 -5.88 -8.03
N LEU A 275 -10.31 -5.81 -8.03
CA LEU A 275 -9.55 -4.64 -8.43
C LEU A 275 -8.37 -5.04 -9.33
N GLY A 276 -7.94 -4.11 -10.18
CA GLY A 276 -6.76 -4.31 -11.01
C GLY A 276 -6.32 -3.04 -11.72
N GLY A 277 -5.09 -3.04 -12.21
CA GLY A 277 -4.41 -1.93 -12.88
C GLY A 277 -3.00 -2.35 -13.27
N TYR A 278 -2.34 -1.61 -14.16
CA TYR A 278 -0.96 -1.94 -14.56
C TYR A 278 0.07 -1.08 -13.83
N MET A 279 1.28 -1.62 -13.67
CA MET A 279 2.46 -0.88 -13.24
C MET A 279 3.47 -0.93 -14.38
N THR A 280 3.99 0.21 -14.86
CA THR A 280 5.09 0.14 -15.83
C THR A 280 6.35 -0.41 -15.16
N LEU A 281 7.20 -1.08 -15.93
CA LEU A 281 8.45 -1.64 -15.40
C LEU A 281 9.39 -0.55 -14.88
N GLU A 282 9.37 0.65 -15.48
CA GLU A 282 10.18 1.79 -15.04
C GLU A 282 9.66 2.39 -13.71
N GLU A 283 8.34 2.46 -13.49
CA GLU A 283 7.76 2.83 -12.19
C GLU A 283 8.09 1.77 -11.12
N ALA A 284 7.96 0.49 -11.44
CA ALA A 284 8.34 -0.60 -10.54
C ALA A 284 9.86 -0.64 -10.28
N ASP A 285 10.69 -0.15 -11.20
CA ASP A 285 12.13 -0.02 -11.00
C ASP A 285 12.51 1.20 -10.15
N ALA A 286 11.67 2.24 -10.10
CA ALA A 286 11.83 3.39 -9.21
C ALA A 286 11.53 3.04 -7.74
N VAL A 287 10.58 2.14 -7.48
CA VAL A 287 10.24 1.68 -6.12
C VAL A 287 11.35 0.76 -5.57
N ILE A 288 12.17 1.27 -4.66
CA ILE A 288 13.19 0.48 -3.94
C ILE A 288 12.61 -0.09 -2.65
N ILE A 289 12.61 -1.42 -2.54
CA ILE A 289 12.25 -2.15 -1.31
C ILE A 289 13.51 -2.22 -0.44
N ARG A 290 13.61 -1.30 0.52
CA ARG A 290 14.81 -1.06 1.35
C ARG A 290 15.31 -2.35 2.01
N ASP A 291 14.43 -3.07 2.70
CA ASP A 291 14.69 -4.31 3.43
C ASP A 291 15.21 -5.46 2.54
N LEU A 292 14.91 -5.43 1.24
CA LEU A 292 15.36 -6.43 0.26
C LEU A 292 16.57 -5.97 -0.56
N GLY A 293 17.01 -4.72 -0.42
CA GLY A 293 18.09 -4.11 -1.18
C GLY A 293 17.84 -4.03 -2.70
N ARG A 294 16.58 -4.09 -3.16
CA ARG A 294 16.24 -4.23 -4.59
C ARG A 294 14.95 -3.52 -4.99
N SER A 295 14.76 -3.24 -6.28
CA SER A 295 13.53 -2.64 -6.79
C SER A 295 12.36 -3.63 -6.88
N LEU A 296 11.13 -3.11 -6.88
CA LEU A 296 9.92 -3.91 -7.12
C LEU A 296 9.98 -4.60 -8.50
N CYS A 297 10.60 -3.98 -9.51
CA CYS A 297 10.87 -4.63 -10.80
C CYS A 297 11.73 -5.90 -10.65
N VAL A 298 12.76 -5.91 -9.79
CA VAL A 298 13.55 -7.14 -9.54
C VAL A 298 12.67 -8.24 -8.95
N VAL A 299 11.80 -7.92 -7.99
CA VAL A 299 10.85 -8.89 -7.41
C VAL A 299 9.87 -9.42 -8.47
N LEU A 300 9.30 -8.53 -9.29
CA LEU A 300 8.38 -8.88 -10.39
C LEU A 300 9.04 -9.78 -11.45
N SER A 301 10.29 -9.49 -11.80
CA SER A 301 11.05 -10.27 -12.79
C SER A 301 11.51 -11.65 -12.30
N LYS A 302 11.45 -11.89 -10.98
CA LYS A 302 12.08 -13.03 -10.27
C LYS A 302 13.60 -13.17 -10.51
N GLY A 303 14.23 -12.18 -11.15
CA GLY A 303 15.63 -12.20 -11.57
C GLY A 303 16.63 -11.76 -10.51
N SER A 304 17.92 -11.82 -10.87
CA SER A 304 18.99 -11.23 -10.06
C SER A 304 18.97 -9.69 -10.17
N PRO A 305 19.23 -8.94 -9.09
CA PRO A 305 19.38 -7.49 -9.17
C PRO A 305 20.58 -7.11 -10.03
N GLY A 306 20.42 -6.06 -10.84
CA GLY A 306 21.48 -5.35 -11.53
C GLY A 306 22.06 -4.20 -10.69
N PRO A 307 22.77 -3.25 -11.32
CA PRO A 307 23.40 -2.12 -10.64
C PRO A 307 22.41 -1.33 -9.76
N GLY A 308 22.81 -1.01 -8.53
CA GLY A 308 21.97 -0.28 -7.57
C GLY A 308 20.73 -1.02 -7.08
N GLY A 309 20.69 -2.36 -7.21
CA GLY A 309 19.54 -3.17 -6.80
C GLY A 309 18.38 -3.16 -7.81
N LYS A 310 18.56 -2.54 -8.98
CA LYS A 310 17.51 -2.33 -9.99
C LYS A 310 17.39 -3.50 -10.97
N CYS A 311 16.36 -3.46 -11.81
CA CYS A 311 16.19 -4.38 -12.92
C CYS A 311 17.35 -4.29 -13.91
N ASN A 312 17.81 -5.44 -14.43
CA ASN A 312 18.82 -5.46 -15.49
C ASN A 312 18.28 -4.80 -16.76
N ARG A 313 19.14 -4.05 -17.44
CA ARG A 313 18.82 -3.31 -18.67
C ARG A 313 19.50 -3.92 -19.89
N GLY A 314 18.82 -3.87 -21.03
CA GLY A 314 19.34 -4.32 -22.32
C GLY A 314 20.33 -3.33 -22.93
N ALA A 315 20.88 -3.70 -24.10
CA ALA A 315 21.79 -2.83 -24.86
C ALA A 315 21.10 -1.55 -25.39
N ASP A 316 19.77 -1.50 -25.37
CA ASP A 316 18.96 -0.32 -25.70
C ASP A 316 18.65 0.58 -24.47
N GLY A 317 19.21 0.26 -23.30
CA GLY A 317 19.00 0.99 -22.04
C GLY A 317 17.65 0.75 -21.35
N LYS A 318 16.74 -0.02 -21.98
CA LYS A 318 15.44 -0.38 -21.39
C LYS A 318 15.56 -1.56 -20.46
N ILE A 319 14.60 -1.75 -19.57
CA ILE A 319 14.51 -2.96 -18.75
C ILE A 319 14.42 -4.21 -19.65
N ALA A 320 15.30 -5.18 -19.36
CA ALA A 320 15.45 -6.40 -20.15
C ALA A 320 14.33 -7.42 -19.88
N PHE A 321 13.80 -7.41 -18.65
CA PHE A 321 12.57 -8.14 -18.29
C PHE A 321 11.39 -7.66 -19.16
N LYS A 322 10.47 -8.58 -19.46
CA LYS A 322 9.25 -8.31 -20.21
C LYS A 322 8.05 -8.60 -19.33
N GLY A 323 7.20 -7.59 -19.17
CA GLY A 323 5.92 -7.74 -18.50
C GLY A 323 4.90 -8.45 -19.40
N ASP A 324 3.68 -8.59 -18.89
CA ASP A 324 2.58 -9.29 -19.56
C ASP A 324 1.60 -8.33 -20.28
N TYR A 325 1.72 -7.02 -20.00
CA TYR A 325 0.82 -5.96 -20.43
C TYR A 325 1.56 -4.81 -21.14
N CYS A 326 0.82 -3.96 -21.86
CA CYS A 326 1.37 -2.79 -22.55
C CYS A 326 0.67 -1.49 -22.14
N SER A 327 1.44 -0.54 -21.61
CA SER A 327 0.97 0.77 -21.15
C SER A 327 0.31 1.59 -22.26
N THR A 328 0.82 1.45 -23.49
CA THR A 328 0.40 2.24 -24.66
C THR A 328 -0.85 1.67 -25.32
N THR A 329 -0.90 0.37 -25.59
CA THR A 329 -2.05 -0.26 -26.29
C THR A 329 -3.16 -0.72 -25.35
N LYS A 330 -2.93 -0.67 -24.02
CA LYS A 330 -3.89 -1.10 -22.98
C LYS A 330 -4.34 -2.56 -23.17
N SER A 331 -3.42 -3.42 -23.63
CA SER A 331 -3.69 -4.81 -23.98
C SER A 331 -2.65 -5.76 -23.39
N ALA A 332 -3.03 -7.02 -23.20
CA ALA A 332 -2.10 -8.13 -23.07
C ALA A 332 -1.14 -8.20 -24.27
N GLN A 333 0.01 -8.83 -24.08
CA GLN A 333 0.93 -9.26 -25.16
C GLN A 333 1.48 -8.17 -26.11
N GLY A 334 1.26 -6.88 -25.81
CA GLY A 334 1.72 -5.76 -26.64
C GLY A 334 3.20 -5.45 -26.47
N CYS A 335 3.51 -4.19 -26.16
CA CYS A 335 4.89 -3.72 -25.92
C CYS A 335 5.60 -4.32 -24.68
N GLN A 336 4.90 -5.05 -23.80
CA GLN A 336 5.46 -5.75 -22.64
C GLN A 336 6.29 -4.85 -21.69
N ASP A 337 5.93 -3.58 -21.60
CA ASP A 337 6.58 -2.55 -20.79
C ASP A 337 5.97 -2.43 -19.37
N SER A 338 4.97 -3.26 -19.07
CA SER A 338 4.15 -3.17 -17.85
C SER A 338 3.75 -4.55 -17.35
N VAL A 339 3.55 -4.68 -16.05
CA VAL A 339 2.87 -5.83 -15.44
C VAL A 339 1.43 -5.46 -15.11
N TRP A 340 0.49 -6.39 -15.31
CA TRP A 340 -0.87 -6.28 -14.81
C TRP A 340 -0.96 -6.83 -13.38
N LEU A 341 -1.45 -6.02 -12.44
CA LEU A 341 -1.85 -6.46 -11.11
C LEU A 341 -3.36 -6.66 -11.09
N ALA A 342 -3.81 -7.80 -10.56
CA ALA A 342 -5.21 -8.09 -10.32
C ALA A 342 -5.39 -8.81 -8.97
N ALA A 343 -6.49 -8.53 -8.28
CA ALA A 343 -6.80 -9.12 -6.99
C ALA A 343 -8.31 -9.15 -6.71
N THR A 344 -8.76 -10.11 -5.91
CA THR A 344 -10.07 -10.05 -5.22
C THR A 344 -9.90 -9.49 -3.82
N PHE A 345 -10.95 -8.89 -3.26
CA PHE A 345 -10.93 -8.33 -1.91
C PHE A 345 -12.24 -8.45 -1.12
N ALA A 346 -12.08 -8.49 0.20
CA ALA A 346 -13.14 -8.34 1.19
C ALA A 346 -12.82 -7.11 2.04
N ALA A 347 -13.83 -6.39 2.52
CA ALA A 347 -13.65 -5.18 3.32
C ALA A 347 -14.74 -5.02 4.37
N SER A 348 -14.47 -4.30 5.46
CA SER A 348 -15.40 -4.17 6.59
C SER A 348 -15.51 -2.74 7.09
N GLY A 349 -16.62 -2.42 7.77
CA GLY A 349 -16.88 -1.15 8.43
C GLY A 349 -15.70 -0.65 9.25
N ALA A 350 -15.31 0.60 9.00
CA ALA A 350 -14.18 1.28 9.61
C ALA A 350 -14.52 2.73 9.96
N SER A 351 -13.92 3.26 11.02
CA SER A 351 -13.92 4.69 11.27
C SER A 351 -12.82 5.34 10.41
N ILE A 352 -13.22 6.20 9.46
CA ILE A 352 -12.28 6.98 8.64
C ILE A 352 -12.44 8.47 8.93
N PHE A 353 -11.42 9.10 9.53
CA PHE A 353 -11.38 10.53 9.80
C PHE A 353 -10.58 11.30 8.73
N ASP A 354 -10.53 12.63 8.85
CA ASP A 354 -9.92 13.54 7.86
C ASP A 354 -8.38 13.46 7.78
N GLY A 355 -7.75 13.03 8.88
CA GLY A 355 -6.30 12.96 9.07
C GLY A 355 -5.71 14.08 9.91
N ALA A 356 -6.52 15.01 10.45
CA ALA A 356 -6.04 16.21 11.12
C ALA A 356 -5.09 15.88 12.30
N GLY A 357 -3.89 16.47 12.29
CA GLY A 357 -2.86 16.26 13.31
C GLY A 357 -2.14 14.90 13.27
N VAL A 358 -2.42 14.04 12.29
CA VAL A 358 -1.78 12.72 12.16
C VAL A 358 -0.73 12.74 11.05
N PRO A 359 0.57 12.53 11.38
CA PRO A 359 1.64 12.45 10.39
C PRO A 359 1.33 11.42 9.29
N GLY A 360 1.58 11.79 8.05
CA GLY A 360 1.27 10.94 6.89
C GLY A 360 -0.21 10.89 6.49
N CYS A 361 -1.12 11.58 7.20
CA CYS A 361 -2.51 11.81 6.77
C CYS A 361 -2.85 13.30 6.63
N SER A 362 -2.37 14.15 7.56
CA SER A 362 -2.45 15.60 7.44
C SER A 362 -1.34 16.11 6.52
N GLY A 363 -1.69 16.37 5.28
CA GLY A 363 -0.85 17.07 4.32
C GLY A 363 -1.72 17.77 3.28
N ALA A 364 -1.57 19.09 3.15
CA ALA A 364 -1.68 19.67 1.82
C ALA A 364 -0.53 19.10 0.99
N SER A 365 -0.77 18.75 -0.27
CA SER A 365 0.29 18.21 -1.12
C SER A 365 1.39 19.26 -1.25
N THR A 366 2.62 18.93 -0.83
CA THR A 366 3.81 19.81 -0.91
C THR A 366 4.31 19.99 -2.35
N ARG A 367 3.45 19.70 -3.32
CA ARG A 367 3.68 19.86 -4.74
C ARG A 367 3.24 21.26 -5.14
N ASP A 368 4.00 22.24 -4.64
CA ASP A 368 3.97 23.59 -5.19
C ASP A 368 4.12 23.46 -6.71
N GLY A 369 3.17 24.04 -7.44
CA GLY A 369 3.07 23.85 -8.88
C GLY A 369 4.22 24.56 -9.58
N GLY A 370 5.32 23.85 -9.82
CA GLY A 370 6.44 24.31 -10.65
C GLY A 370 5.94 24.61 -12.07
N ALA A 371 5.49 25.85 -12.28
CA ALA A 371 5.08 26.34 -13.58
C ALA A 371 6.34 26.57 -14.42
N ASP A 372 6.52 25.76 -15.46
CA ASP A 372 7.59 25.91 -16.45
C ASP A 372 7.38 27.21 -17.25
N ALA A 373 7.84 28.32 -16.69
CA ALA A 373 7.73 29.66 -17.26
C ALA A 373 8.79 29.90 -18.35
N THR A 374 8.80 29.05 -19.38
CA THR A 374 9.68 29.21 -20.55
C THR A 374 9.08 30.17 -21.57
N ALA A 375 9.23 31.48 -21.32
CA ALA A 375 8.87 32.56 -22.26
C ALA A 375 9.78 33.79 -22.08
N ASP A 376 11.04 33.68 -22.54
CA ASP A 376 11.93 34.84 -22.72
C ASP A 376 11.39 35.78 -23.82
N ALA A 377 11.04 37.02 -23.47
CA ALA A 377 10.95 38.15 -24.40
C ALA A 377 10.86 39.52 -23.68
N THR A 378 12.01 40.08 -23.30
CA THR A 378 12.20 41.55 -23.11
C THR A 378 13.11 42.06 -24.25
N PRO A 379 13.18 43.36 -24.59
CA PRO A 379 12.79 44.53 -23.79
C PRO A 379 12.00 45.64 -24.56
N ASP A 380 11.95 46.82 -23.92
CA ASP A 380 11.72 48.17 -24.48
C ASP A 380 10.38 48.53 -25.15
N SER A 381 9.58 49.34 -24.45
CA SER A 381 9.22 50.68 -24.96
C SER A 381 8.86 51.67 -23.85
N GLY A 382 9.24 52.93 -24.08
CA GLY A 382 9.01 54.16 -23.31
C GLY A 382 7.93 54.22 -22.24
N ALA A 383 8.33 54.71 -21.06
CA ALA A 383 7.43 55.45 -20.18
C ALA A 383 7.41 56.93 -20.62
N ASP A 384 6.23 57.52 -20.78
CA ASP A 384 6.00 58.97 -20.69
C ASP A 384 4.50 59.32 -20.64
N GLY A 385 4.15 60.33 -19.84
CA GLY A 385 3.00 61.24 -20.05
C GLY A 385 1.60 60.74 -19.64
N ALA A 386 1.12 60.91 -18.40
CA ALA A 386 0.66 62.16 -17.78
C ALA A 386 -0.67 62.73 -18.33
N THR A 387 -1.75 62.49 -17.56
CA THR A 387 -2.93 63.35 -17.31
C THR A 387 -3.55 64.20 -18.43
N ASP A 388 -4.86 64.03 -18.67
CA ASP A 388 -5.76 65.17 -18.84
C ASP A 388 -7.20 64.88 -18.32
N ALA A 389 -8.04 65.92 -18.33
CA ALA A 389 -9.46 65.98 -17.95
C ALA A 389 -10.39 65.02 -18.75
N GLY A 390 -11.66 64.77 -18.41
CA GLY A 390 -12.59 65.44 -17.48
C GLY A 390 -13.80 66.00 -18.25
N THR A 391 -14.99 66.04 -17.63
CA THR A 391 -16.35 66.19 -18.25
C THR A 391 -16.72 65.07 -19.24
N ASP A 392 -18.00 64.68 -19.40
CA ASP A 392 -19.24 65.09 -18.70
C ASP A 392 -19.76 64.03 -17.71
#